data_AF-A0A499FT94-F1
#
_entry.id   AF-A0A499FT94-F1
#
_cell.length_a   1.000
_cell.length_b   1.000
_cell.length_c   1.000
_cell.angle_alpha   90.00
_cell.angle_beta   90.00
_cell.angle_gamma   90.00
#
_symmetry.space_group_name_H-M   'P 1'
#
loop_
_entity.id
_entity.type
_entity.pdbx_description
1 polymer ?
#
loop_
_entity_poly.entity_id
_entity_poly.type
_entity_poly.pdbx_seq_one_letter_code
_entity_poly.pdbx_strand_id
1 'polypeptide(L)'
;MTANYKPLRADDAEMIARRSTVLRTVLLLVILSFVLFCLLGYYYQPAGGNREYARNQYLLEGASHEALLRRLKTILNCNTPSNGFQLETHGDHYLLRNFYAPERIVHCYETITYTTHGDYTFLENVVPLLERWLAPVSIALYAPGVDLDRSVALIQYLLECHEQRALVRDFVSFHLYFEFE
;
A
#
# COMPACT_ATOMS: atom_id res chain seq x y z
N MET A 1 -23.63 25.79 -69.66
CA MET A 1 -22.51 26.09 -68.74
C MET A 1 -21.66 24.85 -68.61
N THR A 2 -20.64 24.72 -69.45
CA THR A 2 -19.70 23.58 -69.40
C THR A 2 -18.53 23.96 -68.53
N ALA A 3 -18.39 23.31 -67.37
CA ALA A 3 -17.26 23.52 -66.47
C ALA A 3 -15.94 23.18 -67.18
N ASN A 4 -15.03 24.16 -67.23
CA ASN A 4 -13.72 24.03 -67.83
C ASN A 4 -12.81 23.23 -66.88
N TYR A 5 -12.66 21.93 -67.13
CA TYR A 5 -11.76 21.08 -66.35
C TYR A 5 -10.32 21.32 -66.81
N LYS A 6 -9.53 21.96 -65.95
CA LYS A 6 -8.10 22.18 -66.19
C LYS A 6 -7.38 20.82 -66.07
N PRO A 7 -6.67 20.35 -67.11
CA PRO A 7 -6.00 19.05 -67.07
C PRO A 7 -4.89 19.07 -66.00
N LEU A 8 -4.78 17.98 -65.23
CA LEU A 8 -3.71 17.80 -64.25
C LEU A 8 -2.35 17.94 -64.93
N ARG A 9 -1.47 18.75 -64.33
CA ARG A 9 -0.11 18.98 -64.81
C ARG A 9 0.73 17.73 -64.53
N ALA A 10 1.66 17.37 -65.42
CA ALA A 10 2.48 16.17 -65.29
C ALA A 10 3.23 16.10 -63.93
N ASP A 11 3.66 17.26 -63.41
CA ASP A 11 4.29 17.42 -62.10
C ASP A 11 3.38 16.96 -60.93
N ASP A 12 2.07 17.18 -61.04
CA ASP A 12 1.09 16.79 -60.02
C ASP A 12 0.86 15.27 -60.03
N ALA A 13 0.87 14.64 -61.21
CA ALA A 13 0.71 13.20 -61.38
C ALA A 13 1.92 12.43 -60.82
N GLU A 14 3.13 12.93 -61.03
CA GLU A 14 4.36 12.35 -60.47
C GLU A 14 4.39 12.47 -58.94
N MET A 15 3.95 13.61 -58.39
CA MET A 15 3.87 13.82 -56.94
C MET A 15 2.85 12.88 -56.26
N ILE A 16 1.69 12.65 -56.89
CA ILE A 16 0.67 11.70 -56.41
C ILE A 16 1.19 10.27 -56.48
N ALA A 17 1.84 9.89 -57.58
CA ALA A 17 2.46 8.57 -57.73
C ALA A 17 3.50 8.34 -56.63
N ARG A 18 4.39 9.30 -56.38
CA ARG A 18 5.43 9.21 -55.34
C ARG A 18 4.85 9.07 -53.93
N ARG A 19 3.80 9.82 -53.59
CA ARG A 19 3.09 9.70 -52.29
C ARG A 19 2.42 8.34 -52.13
N SER A 20 1.81 7.81 -53.19
CA SER A 20 1.22 6.47 -53.20
C SER A 20 2.27 5.38 -52.99
N THR A 21 3.43 5.48 -53.64
CA THR A 21 4.52 4.51 -53.48
C THR A 21 5.08 4.54 -52.06
N VAL A 22 5.31 5.74 -51.49
CA VAL A 22 5.79 5.91 -50.10
C VAL A 22 4.78 5.35 -49.10
N LEU A 23 3.48 5.59 -49.29
CA LEU A 23 2.45 5.06 -48.39
C LEU A 23 2.42 3.53 -48.41
N ARG A 24 2.53 2.92 -49.60
CA ARG A 24 2.57 1.46 -49.75
C ARG A 24 3.81 0.84 -49.14
N THR A 25 4.98 1.47 -49.30
CA THR A 25 6.23 0.94 -48.71
C THR A 25 6.23 1.06 -47.18
N VAL A 26 5.76 2.18 -46.63
CA VAL A 26 5.63 2.35 -45.17
C VAL A 26 4.65 1.34 -44.59
N LEU A 27 3.50 1.11 -45.25
CA LEU A 27 2.52 0.14 -44.81
C LEU A 27 3.10 -1.29 -44.76
N LEU A 28 3.86 -1.67 -45.79
CA LEU A 28 4.52 -2.98 -45.83
C LEU A 28 5.57 -3.15 -44.72
N LEU A 29 6.34 -2.10 -44.42
CA LEU A 29 7.32 -2.14 -43.33
C LEU A 29 6.67 -2.28 -41.95
N VAL A 30 5.53 -1.61 -41.72
CA VAL A 30 4.75 -1.73 -40.48
C VAL A 30 4.16 -3.14 -40.34
N ILE A 31 3.66 -3.73 -41.42
CA ILE A 31 3.15 -5.11 -41.39
C ILE A 31 4.29 -6.10 -41.10
N LEU A 32 5.45 -5.93 -41.75
CA LEU A 32 6.62 -6.78 -41.51
C LEU A 32 7.12 -6.67 -40.08
N SER A 33 7.20 -5.47 -39.51
CA SER A 33 7.62 -5.29 -38.11
C SER A 33 6.63 -5.89 -37.13
N PHE A 34 5.33 -5.78 -37.38
CA PHE A 34 4.29 -6.39 -36.57
C PHE A 34 4.36 -7.92 -36.62
N VAL A 35 4.52 -8.51 -37.81
CA VAL A 35 4.69 -9.96 -37.97
C VAL A 35 5.95 -10.45 -37.26
N LEU A 36 7.07 -9.73 -37.39
CA LEU A 36 8.32 -10.07 -36.69
C LEU A 36 8.13 -10.01 -35.17
N PHE A 37 7.44 -8.98 -34.66
CA PHE A 37 7.12 -8.86 -33.24
C PHE A 37 6.21 -10.00 -32.75
N CYS A 38 5.20 -10.39 -33.53
CA CYS A 38 4.35 -11.54 -33.21
C CYS A 38 5.13 -12.86 -33.21
N LEU A 39 6.03 -13.06 -34.19
CA LEU A 39 6.89 -14.23 -34.25
C LEU A 39 7.88 -14.25 -33.08
N LEU A 40 8.51 -13.12 -32.77
CA LEU A 40 9.39 -12.98 -31.61
C LEU A 40 8.61 -13.28 -30.32
N GLY A 41 7.40 -12.75 -30.15
CA GLY A 41 6.54 -13.07 -29.02
C GLY A 41 6.17 -14.55 -28.94
N TYR A 42 5.94 -15.21 -30.07
CA TYR A 42 5.68 -16.66 -30.13
C TYR A 42 6.91 -17.49 -29.77
N TYR A 43 8.11 -17.10 -30.22
CA TYR A 43 9.38 -17.76 -29.89
C TYR A 43 9.86 -17.46 -28.46
N TYR A 44 9.54 -16.28 -27.92
CA TYR A 44 9.84 -15.89 -26.53
C TYR A 44 8.78 -16.33 -25.53
N GLN A 45 7.65 -16.89 -25.99
CA GLN A 45 6.73 -17.54 -25.09
C GLN A 45 7.47 -18.77 -24.52
N PRO A 46 7.72 -18.83 -23.19
CA PRO A 46 8.46 -19.92 -22.63
C PRO A 46 7.67 -21.19 -22.94
N ALA A 47 8.32 -22.12 -23.66
CA ALA A 47 7.77 -23.44 -23.95
C ALA A 47 7.17 -23.98 -22.66
N GLY A 48 5.86 -24.22 -22.66
CA GLY A 48 5.00 -24.39 -21.48
C GLY A 48 5.75 -24.94 -20.26
N GLY A 49 6.23 -24.03 -19.42
CA GLY A 49 6.81 -24.40 -18.14
C GLY A 49 5.71 -25.02 -17.31
N ASN A 50 5.86 -26.31 -16.98
CA ASN A 50 4.88 -27.10 -16.26
C ASN A 50 4.32 -26.28 -15.09
N ARG A 51 3.02 -26.02 -15.08
CA ARG A 51 2.34 -25.18 -14.06
C ARG A 51 2.64 -25.68 -12.63
N GLU A 52 2.93 -26.98 -12.50
CA GLU A 52 3.40 -27.63 -11.28
C GLU A 52 4.80 -27.19 -10.83
N TYR A 53 5.75 -26.97 -11.75
CA TYR A 53 7.11 -26.53 -11.40
C TYR A 53 7.10 -25.12 -10.79
N ALA A 54 6.39 -24.19 -11.43
CA ALA A 54 6.20 -22.85 -10.88
C ALA A 54 5.51 -22.91 -9.51
N ARG A 55 4.41 -23.68 -9.39
CA ARG A 55 3.70 -23.87 -8.12
C ARG A 55 4.60 -24.46 -7.02
N ASN A 56 5.38 -25.50 -7.32
CA ASN A 56 6.27 -26.15 -6.35
C ASN A 56 7.40 -25.21 -5.90
N GLN A 57 7.90 -24.38 -6.82
CA GLN A 57 8.92 -23.37 -6.50
C GLN A 57 8.35 -22.29 -5.56
N TYR A 58 7.14 -21.77 -5.81
CA TYR A 58 6.46 -20.86 -4.88
C TYR A 58 6.20 -21.50 -3.51
N LEU A 59 5.83 -22.79 -3.47
CA LEU A 59 5.61 -23.52 -2.22
C LEU A 59 6.90 -23.74 -1.43
N LEU A 60 8.01 -24.09 -2.10
CA LEU A 60 9.32 -24.26 -1.48
C LEU A 60 9.86 -22.92 -0.94
N GLU A 61 9.70 -21.85 -1.70
CA GLU A 61 10.11 -20.51 -1.30
C GLU A 61 9.25 -19.97 -0.15
N GLY A 62 7.93 -20.22 -0.19
CA GLY A 62 7.02 -19.92 0.92
C GLY A 62 7.34 -20.71 2.20
N ALA A 63 7.59 -22.01 2.08
CA ALA A 63 7.99 -22.86 3.20
C ALA A 63 9.33 -22.42 3.81
N SER A 64 10.28 -22.01 2.95
CA SER A 64 11.56 -21.42 3.37
C SER A 64 11.35 -20.09 4.11
N HIS A 65 10.46 -19.23 3.60
CA HIS A 65 10.14 -17.95 4.21
C HIS A 65 9.49 -18.12 5.58
N GLU A 66 8.50 -19.00 5.72
CA GLU A 66 7.88 -19.28 7.02
C GLU A 66 8.88 -19.85 8.03
N ALA A 67 9.78 -20.74 7.58
CA ALA A 67 10.84 -21.27 8.44
C ALA A 67 11.80 -20.16 8.92
N LEU A 68 12.14 -19.23 8.04
CA LEU A 68 12.92 -18.04 8.38
C LEU A 68 12.20 -17.17 9.42
N LEU A 69 10.92 -16.87 9.22
CA LEU A 69 10.12 -16.07 10.16
C LEU A 69 9.99 -16.73 11.52
N ARG A 70 9.77 -18.05 11.58
CA ARG A 70 9.78 -18.81 12.85
C ARG A 70 11.14 -18.72 13.54
N ARG A 71 12.23 -18.84 12.79
CA ARG A 71 13.59 -18.72 13.34
C ARG A 71 13.87 -17.31 13.86
N LEU A 72 13.43 -16.27 13.14
CA LEU A 72 13.51 -14.88 13.58
C LEU A 72 12.76 -14.66 14.89
N LYS A 73 11.52 -15.16 14.99
CA LYS A 73 10.73 -15.07 16.22
C LYS A 73 11.45 -15.73 17.41
N THR A 74 12.08 -16.89 17.20
CA THR A 74 12.88 -17.57 18.23
C THR A 74 14.13 -16.78 18.62
N ILE A 75 14.86 -16.21 17.65
CA ILE A 75 16.08 -15.43 17.90
C ILE A 75 15.75 -14.14 18.65
N LEU A 76 14.70 -13.43 18.23
CA LEU A 76 14.26 -12.19 18.87
C LEU A 76 13.56 -12.44 20.22
N ASN A 77 13.13 -13.69 20.47
CA ASN A 77 12.34 -14.08 21.63
C ASN A 77 11.17 -13.11 21.90
N CYS A 78 10.47 -12.74 20.83
CA CYS A 78 9.41 -11.74 20.88
C CYS A 78 8.02 -12.39 20.82
N ASN A 79 7.03 -11.70 21.40
CA ASN A 79 5.63 -12.04 21.25
C ASN A 79 4.87 -10.90 20.55
N THR A 80 3.96 -11.25 19.64
CA THR A 80 3.04 -10.27 19.07
C THR A 80 1.92 -10.03 20.08
N PRO A 81 1.75 -8.80 20.59
CA PRO A 81 0.71 -8.52 21.58
C PRO A 81 -0.68 -8.69 20.97
N SER A 82 -1.67 -8.97 21.82
CA SER A 82 -3.08 -9.06 21.41
C SER A 82 -3.66 -7.66 21.21
N ASN A 83 -4.44 -7.48 20.15
CA ASN A 83 -5.22 -6.27 19.87
C ASN A 83 -6.56 -6.25 20.64
N GLY A 84 -6.84 -7.24 21.49
CA GLY A 84 -8.07 -7.26 22.28
C GLY A 84 -8.12 -6.13 23.31
N PHE A 85 -9.28 -5.50 23.42
CA PHE A 85 -9.59 -4.54 24.49
C PHE A 85 -9.50 -5.23 25.86
N GLN A 86 -8.88 -4.56 26.83
CA GLN A 86 -8.78 -5.05 28.21
C GLN A 86 -8.98 -3.90 29.18
N LEU A 87 -9.80 -4.14 30.21
CA LEU A 87 -9.90 -3.27 31.38
C LEU A 87 -9.01 -3.86 32.47
N GLU A 88 -7.99 -3.11 32.86
CA GLU A 88 -6.99 -3.51 33.85
C GLU A 88 -6.93 -2.47 34.97
N THR A 89 -6.46 -2.89 36.15
CA THR A 89 -6.08 -1.98 37.23
C THR A 89 -4.56 -1.88 37.28
N HIS A 90 -4.01 -0.66 37.31
CA HIS A 90 -2.57 -0.42 37.36
C HIS A 90 -2.25 0.58 38.48
N GLY A 91 -1.87 0.07 39.66
CA GLY A 91 -1.75 0.90 40.86
C GLY A 91 -3.11 1.51 41.22
N ASP A 92 -3.14 2.83 41.39
CA ASP A 92 -4.35 3.60 41.74
C ASP A 92 -5.16 4.08 40.51
N HIS A 93 -4.95 3.43 39.36
CA HIS A 93 -5.57 3.81 38.08
C HIS A 93 -6.29 2.64 37.41
N TYR A 94 -7.38 2.95 36.71
CA TYR A 94 -7.93 2.11 35.67
C TYR A 94 -7.18 2.33 34.36
N LEU A 95 -6.98 1.23 33.62
CA LEU A 95 -6.41 1.20 32.29
C LEU A 95 -7.41 0.55 31.32
N LEU A 96 -7.83 1.33 30.33
CA LEU A 96 -8.48 0.82 29.12
C LEU A 96 -7.40 0.53 28.08
N ARG A 97 -6.81 -0.66 28.13
CA ARG A 97 -5.81 -1.09 27.16
C ARG A 97 -6.50 -1.41 25.85
N ASN A 98 -5.91 -0.94 24.73
CA ASN A 98 -6.48 -1.10 23.40
C ASN A 98 -7.92 -0.56 23.36
N PHE A 99 -8.14 0.61 23.98
CA PHE A 99 -9.40 1.36 23.82
C PHE A 99 -9.71 1.55 22.34
N TYR A 100 -8.66 1.79 21.55
CA TYR A 100 -8.65 1.53 20.12
C TYR A 100 -7.40 0.72 19.75
N ALA A 101 -7.57 -0.28 18.91
CA ALA A 101 -6.48 -1.12 18.41
C ALA A 101 -6.26 -0.88 16.91
N PRO A 102 -5.01 -1.00 16.43
CA PRO A 102 -4.72 -0.84 15.02
C PRO A 102 -5.40 -1.93 14.18
N GLU A 103 -5.87 -1.55 13.00
CA GLU A 103 -6.49 -2.45 12.03
C GLU A 103 -5.45 -3.35 11.36
N ARG A 104 -4.24 -2.83 11.16
CA ARG A 104 -3.14 -3.62 10.64
C ARG A 104 -2.50 -4.42 11.76
N ILE A 105 -2.50 -5.74 11.59
CA ILE A 105 -1.72 -6.64 12.42
C ILE A 105 -0.26 -6.56 11.97
N VAL A 106 0.62 -6.25 12.91
CA VAL A 106 2.06 -6.20 12.69
C VAL A 106 2.73 -7.14 13.67
N HIS A 107 3.42 -8.16 13.16
CA HIS A 107 4.08 -9.12 14.03
C HIS A 107 5.33 -8.53 14.68
N CYS A 108 5.67 -9.02 15.87
CA CYS A 108 6.80 -8.51 16.68
C CYS A 108 8.18 -8.60 16.00
N TYR A 109 8.31 -9.41 14.95
CA TYR A 109 9.54 -9.57 14.18
C TYR A 109 9.58 -8.71 12.90
N GLU A 110 8.49 -8.02 12.56
CA GLU A 110 8.41 -7.18 11.36
C GLU A 110 9.01 -5.80 11.59
N THR A 111 8.76 -5.21 12.75
CA THR A 111 9.20 -3.85 13.09
C THR A 111 9.12 -3.62 14.60
N ILE A 112 9.53 -2.42 15.02
CA ILE A 112 9.49 -1.95 16.40
C ILE A 112 8.28 -1.02 16.55
N THR A 113 7.63 -1.07 17.71
CA THR A 113 6.54 -0.13 18.06
C THR A 113 7.13 1.07 18.77
N TYR A 114 6.77 2.28 18.34
CA TYR A 114 7.08 3.49 19.09
C TYR A 114 6.06 3.65 20.22
N THR A 115 6.50 3.49 21.47
CA THR A 115 5.65 3.59 22.65
C THR A 115 5.82 4.95 23.29
N THR A 116 4.72 5.67 23.51
CA THR A 116 4.75 6.99 24.17
C THR A 116 3.55 7.16 25.11
N HIS A 117 3.61 8.21 25.91
CA HIS A 117 2.57 8.60 26.85
C HIS A 117 2.31 10.11 26.75
N GLY A 118 1.15 10.55 27.22
CA GLY A 118 0.78 11.96 27.25
C GLY A 118 -0.65 12.15 27.71
N ASP A 119 -1.25 13.27 27.33
CA ASP A 119 -2.66 13.57 27.49
C ASP A 119 -3.25 13.99 26.14
N TYR A 120 -4.53 14.33 26.11
CA TYR A 120 -5.23 14.70 24.88
C TYR A 120 -4.61 15.91 24.15
N THR A 121 -3.88 16.79 24.84
CA THR A 121 -3.28 17.99 24.24
C THR A 121 -2.17 17.65 23.25
N PHE A 122 -1.56 16.47 23.36
CA PHE A 122 -0.51 16.01 22.45
C PHE A 122 -1.04 15.24 21.23
N LEU A 123 -2.35 14.98 21.13
CA LEU A 123 -2.92 14.16 20.07
C LEU A 123 -2.77 14.77 18.67
N GLU A 124 -2.60 16.09 18.55
CA GLU A 124 -2.28 16.75 17.29
C GLU A 124 -0.95 16.27 16.67
N ASN A 125 -0.03 15.74 17.50
CA ASN A 125 1.28 15.27 17.05
C ASN A 125 1.27 13.83 16.52
N VAL A 126 0.15 13.11 16.65
CA VAL A 126 0.05 11.70 16.22
C VAL A 126 0.29 11.58 14.72
N VAL A 127 -0.32 12.45 13.92
CA VAL A 127 -0.22 12.37 12.45
C VAL A 127 1.19 12.73 11.96
N PRO A 128 1.80 13.86 12.37
CA PRO A 128 3.19 14.16 12.02
C PRO A 128 4.18 13.07 12.44
N LEU A 129 3.93 12.40 13.57
CA LEU A 129 4.73 11.26 14.01
C LEU A 129 4.57 10.07 13.07
N LEU A 130 3.34 9.69 12.73
CA LEU A 130 3.06 8.57 11.82
C LEU A 130 3.62 8.78 10.42
N GLU A 131 3.52 9.99 9.87
CA GLU A 131 4.05 10.31 8.55
C GLU A 131 5.57 10.10 8.45
N ARG A 132 6.28 10.18 9.59
CA ARG A 132 7.73 9.97 9.68
C ARG A 132 8.10 8.56 10.11
N TRP A 133 7.33 7.97 11.01
CA TRP A 133 7.61 6.66 11.59
C TRP A 133 7.17 5.51 10.70
N LEU A 134 6.00 5.61 10.07
CA LEU A 134 5.41 4.61 9.14
C LEU A 134 5.41 3.17 9.70
N ALA A 135 5.23 3.04 11.00
CA ALA A 135 5.21 1.79 11.75
C ALA A 135 4.28 1.94 12.97
N PRO A 136 4.00 0.87 13.74
CA PRO A 136 3.09 0.93 14.87
C PRO A 136 3.49 1.96 15.94
N VAL A 137 2.49 2.65 16.47
CA VAL A 137 2.60 3.58 17.59
C VAL A 137 1.61 3.15 18.68
N SER A 138 2.08 3.07 19.93
CA SER A 138 1.25 2.77 21.10
C SER A 138 1.27 3.95 22.05
N ILE A 139 0.09 4.53 22.32
CA ILE A 139 -0.05 5.79 23.05
C ILE A 139 -0.87 5.57 24.31
N ALA A 140 -0.24 5.76 25.47
CA ALA A 140 -0.90 5.81 26.76
C ALA A 140 -1.33 7.25 27.08
N LEU A 141 -2.64 7.51 27.09
CA LEU A 141 -3.20 8.82 27.42
C LEU A 141 -3.68 8.82 28.87
N TYR A 142 -3.17 9.75 29.65
CA TYR A 142 -3.72 10.08 30.95
C TYR A 142 -4.90 11.04 30.77
N ALA A 143 -6.08 10.66 31.27
CA ALA A 143 -7.34 11.33 30.99
C ALA A 143 -8.26 11.35 32.23
N PRO A 144 -7.90 12.06 33.31
CA PRO A 144 -8.71 12.13 34.52
C PRO A 144 -9.98 12.97 34.32
N GLY A 145 -11.07 12.58 34.97
CA GLY A 145 -12.32 13.35 35.01
C GLY A 145 -12.79 13.82 33.62
N VAL A 146 -12.89 15.14 33.43
CA VAL A 146 -13.38 15.75 32.18
C VAL A 146 -12.45 15.57 30.98
N ASP A 147 -11.18 15.19 31.20
CA ASP A 147 -10.23 14.98 30.12
C ASP A 147 -10.48 13.65 29.40
N LEU A 148 -11.23 12.71 30.01
CA LEU A 148 -11.66 11.48 29.36
C LEU A 148 -12.51 11.75 28.12
N ASP A 149 -13.55 12.58 28.26
CA ASP A 149 -14.45 12.92 27.16
C ASP A 149 -13.70 13.65 26.03
N ARG A 150 -12.78 14.56 26.39
CA ARG A 150 -11.93 15.26 25.41
C ARG A 150 -10.99 14.32 24.67
N SER A 151 -10.37 13.39 25.39
CA SER A 151 -9.50 12.36 24.82
C SER A 151 -10.27 11.50 23.82
N VAL A 152 -11.45 11.00 24.20
CA VAL A 152 -12.28 10.16 23.34
C VAL A 152 -12.74 10.92 22.09
N ALA A 153 -13.18 12.18 22.23
CA ALA A 153 -13.61 13.00 21.09
C ALA A 153 -12.47 13.26 20.09
N LEU A 154 -11.25 13.53 20.57
CA LEU A 154 -10.09 13.75 19.71
C LEU A 154 -9.60 12.46 19.05
N ILE A 155 -9.64 11.33 19.75
CA ILE A 155 -9.37 10.02 19.16
C ILE A 155 -10.35 9.75 18.02
N GLN A 156 -11.66 9.95 18.24
CA GLN A 156 -12.68 9.78 17.21
C GLN A 156 -12.43 10.71 16.00
N TYR A 157 -12.09 11.96 16.25
CA TYR A 157 -11.72 12.90 15.18
C TYR A 157 -10.54 12.37 14.33
N LEU A 158 -9.47 11.87 14.96
CA LEU A 158 -8.33 11.29 14.25
C LEU A 158 -8.70 10.05 13.42
N LEU A 159 -9.62 9.22 13.91
CA LEU A 159 -10.02 7.97 13.28
C LEU A 159 -11.04 8.14 12.15
N GLU A 160 -11.92 9.13 12.25
CA GLU A 160 -13.06 9.27 11.35
C GLU A 160 -12.95 10.50 10.42
N CYS A 161 -12.44 11.61 10.95
CA CYS A 161 -12.53 12.93 10.31
C CYS A 161 -11.21 13.41 9.72
N HIS A 162 -10.07 13.09 10.33
CA HIS A 162 -8.75 13.57 9.87
C HIS A 162 -8.38 13.05 8.48
N GLU A 163 -7.66 13.85 7.68
CA GLU A 163 -7.30 13.48 6.31
C GLU A 163 -6.43 12.21 6.25
N GLN A 164 -5.47 12.09 7.18
CA GLN A 164 -4.58 10.94 7.38
C GLN A 164 -5.18 9.80 8.24
N ARG A 165 -6.51 9.75 8.43
CA ARG A 165 -7.16 8.73 9.28
C ARG A 165 -6.77 7.29 8.96
N ALA A 166 -6.47 6.97 7.69
CA ALA A 166 -6.03 5.64 7.30
C ALA A 166 -4.72 5.25 8.01
N LEU A 167 -3.75 6.16 8.09
CA LEU A 167 -2.51 5.92 8.83
C LEU A 167 -2.76 5.72 10.32
N VAL A 168 -3.67 6.51 10.90
CA VAL A 168 -4.04 6.39 12.32
C VAL A 168 -4.66 5.03 12.58
N ARG A 169 -5.67 4.64 11.77
CA ARG A 169 -6.39 3.37 11.89
C ARG A 169 -5.46 2.17 11.71
N ASP A 170 -4.52 2.24 10.78
CA ASP A 170 -3.62 1.13 10.50
C ASP A 170 -2.57 0.94 11.59
N PHE A 171 -2.04 2.01 12.19
CA PHE A 171 -0.80 1.92 12.97
C PHE A 171 -0.93 2.33 14.44
N VAL A 172 -1.99 3.01 14.88
CA VAL A 172 -2.08 3.53 16.25
C VAL A 172 -2.92 2.65 17.15
N SER A 173 -2.40 2.37 18.35
CA SER A 173 -3.17 1.91 19.50
C SER A 173 -3.29 3.01 20.53
N PHE A 174 -4.51 3.23 21.03
CA PHE A 174 -4.79 4.18 22.09
C PHE A 174 -5.16 3.42 23.37
N HIS A 175 -4.54 3.82 24.47
CA HIS A 175 -4.77 3.28 25.81
C HIS A 175 -5.14 4.44 26.74
N LEU A 176 -6.17 4.30 27.55
CA LEU A 176 -6.61 5.38 28.45
C LEU A 176 -6.33 5.01 29.91
N TYR A 177 -5.73 5.94 30.65
CA TYR A 177 -5.48 5.85 32.09
C TYR A 177 -6.29 6.91 32.82
N PHE A 178 -6.97 6.54 33.91
CA PHE A 178 -7.70 7.46 34.77
C PHE A 178 -7.77 6.91 36.20
N GLU A 179 -7.93 7.78 37.18
CA GLU A 179 -7.90 7.44 38.61
C GLU A 179 -9.15 6.64 39.05
N PHE A 180 -9.03 5.94 40.18
CA PHE A 180 -10.18 5.44 40.93
C PHE A 180 -10.89 6.62 41.61
N GLU A 181 -12.14 6.90 41.27
CA GLU A 181 -12.95 7.91 41.97
C GLU A 181 -13.05 7.64 43.49
#